data_AF-A0A2N5KBI5-F1
#
_entry.id   AF-A0A2N5KBI5-F1
#
_cell.length_a   1.000
_cell.length_b   1.000
_cell.length_c   1.000
_cell.angle_alpha   90.00
_cell.angle_beta   90.00
_cell.angle_gamma   90.00
#
_symmetry.space_group_name_H-M   'P 1'
#
loop_
_entity.id
_entity.type
_entity.pdbx_description
1 polymer ?
#
loop_
_entity_poly.entity_id
_entity_poly.type
_entity_poly.pdbx_seq_one_letter_code
_entity_poly.pdbx_strand_id
1 'polypeptide(L)'
;MYKKEPEIEQRIINANAVSNFLASKGFPARTTVDSRIVQINTPSGNRFASLYGYLPGSTIPWEGYTQDHIKLLGKAMSDMHSHLQDFEVGAIPLFGDEFTPILERMERYFTLKDVQMAMLHKLGVQCPLASIRAMRKLLKELRNVKDQQVLHMDFVRG
;
A
#
# COMPACT_ATOMS: atom_id res chain seq x y z
N MET A 1 9.73 -9.37 10.13
CA MET A 1 10.21 -8.13 10.78
C MET A 1 9.95 -7.00 9.81
N TYR A 2 9.30 -5.91 10.24
CA TYR A 2 8.88 -4.84 9.34
C TYR A 2 9.98 -3.81 9.06
N LYS A 3 9.84 -3.05 7.97
CA LYS A 3 10.70 -1.92 7.62
C LYS A 3 10.51 -0.78 8.64
N LYS A 4 11.55 0.04 8.83
CA LYS A 4 11.49 1.21 9.72
C LYS A 4 10.88 2.40 8.97
N GLU A 5 9.64 2.74 9.29
CA GLU A 5 8.92 3.86 8.69
C GLU A 5 8.19 4.65 9.79
N PRO A 6 7.91 5.95 9.59
CA PRO A 6 7.03 6.70 10.49
C PRO A 6 5.69 5.98 10.66
N GLU A 7 5.20 5.92 11.90
CA GLU A 7 3.90 5.33 12.24
C GLU A 7 3.75 3.85 11.82
N ILE A 8 4.87 3.13 11.66
CA ILE A 8 4.85 1.73 11.20
C ILE A 8 4.00 0.83 12.09
N GLU A 9 3.94 1.07 13.40
CA GLU A 9 3.11 0.31 14.32
C GLU A 9 1.63 0.39 13.95
N GLN A 10 1.10 1.60 13.73
CA GLN A 10 -0.29 1.79 13.32
C GLN A 10 -0.56 1.15 11.95
N ARG A 11 0.41 1.23 11.02
CA ARG A 11 0.31 0.55 9.72
C ARG A 11 0.19 -0.96 9.86
N ILE A 12 0.96 -1.55 10.77
CA ILE A 12 0.89 -3.00 11.07
C ILE A 12 -0.48 -3.34 11.66
N ILE A 13 -0.97 -2.56 12.62
CA ILE A 13 -2.30 -2.74 13.22
C ILE A 13 -3.39 -2.73 12.14
N ASN A 14 -3.36 -1.73 11.26
CA ASN A 14 -4.34 -1.57 10.19
C ASN A 14 -4.27 -2.73 9.18
N ALA A 15 -3.06 -3.12 8.77
CA ALA A 15 -2.87 -4.24 7.85
C ALA A 15 -3.36 -5.57 8.45
N ASN A 16 -3.11 -5.80 9.74
CA ASN A 16 -3.60 -6.98 10.45
C ASN A 16 -5.12 -7.00 10.58
N ALA A 17 -5.73 -5.84 10.85
CA ALA A 17 -7.19 -5.73 10.94
C ALA A 17 -7.86 -6.12 9.60
N VAL A 18 -7.33 -5.61 8.48
CA VAL A 18 -7.83 -5.93 7.13
C VAL A 18 -7.64 -7.41 6.82
N SER A 19 -6.45 -7.97 7.06
CA SER A 19 -6.16 -9.36 6.70
C SER A 19 -6.94 -10.36 7.55
N ASN A 20 -7.09 -10.09 8.86
CA ASN A 20 -7.90 -10.90 9.76
C ASN A 20 -9.39 -10.85 9.41
N PHE A 21 -9.90 -9.68 9.00
CA PHE A 21 -11.27 -9.55 8.54
C PHE A 21 -11.51 -10.32 7.23
N LEU A 22 -10.61 -10.21 6.26
CA LEU A 22 -10.68 -11.00 5.04
C LEU A 22 -10.72 -12.50 5.35
N ALA A 23 -9.84 -12.96 6.23
CA ALA A 23 -9.81 -14.34 6.66
C ALA A 23 -11.08 -14.77 7.41
N SER A 24 -11.69 -13.90 8.23
CA SER A 24 -12.95 -14.21 8.92
C SER A 24 -14.14 -14.33 7.95
N LYS A 25 -14.03 -13.73 6.77
CA LYS A 25 -14.96 -13.89 5.64
C LYS A 25 -14.62 -15.10 4.75
N GLY A 26 -13.61 -15.90 5.10
CA GLY A 26 -13.19 -17.09 4.34
C GLY A 26 -12.26 -16.79 3.16
N PHE A 27 -11.78 -15.55 3.00
CA PHE A 27 -10.81 -15.20 1.96
C PHE A 27 -9.41 -15.72 2.34
N PRO A 28 -8.61 -16.24 1.39
CA PRO A 28 -7.26 -16.75 1.66
C PRO A 28 -6.27 -15.60 1.91
N ALA A 29 -6.32 -15.02 3.11
CA ALA A 29 -5.42 -13.97 3.60
C ALA A 29 -4.58 -14.47 4.78
N ARG A 30 -3.44 -13.80 5.02
CA ARG A 30 -2.65 -14.04 6.23
C ARG A 30 -3.47 -13.70 7.48
N THR A 31 -3.38 -14.55 8.50
CA THR A 31 -4.01 -14.33 9.80
C THR A 31 -2.96 -14.13 10.86
N THR A 32 -3.16 -13.17 11.76
CA THR A 32 -2.27 -13.02 12.91
C THR A 32 -2.52 -14.13 13.91
N VAL A 33 -1.46 -14.73 14.44
CA VAL A 33 -1.56 -15.75 15.50
C VAL A 33 -1.89 -15.10 16.86
N ASP A 34 -1.42 -13.88 17.07
CA ASP A 34 -1.58 -13.10 18.31
C ASP A 34 -1.80 -11.62 17.94
N SER A 35 -2.63 -10.90 18.71
CA SER A 35 -2.91 -9.49 18.47
C SER A 35 -1.75 -8.56 18.88
N ARG A 36 -0.81 -9.06 19.68
CA ARG A 36 0.34 -8.29 20.14
C ARG A 36 1.36 -8.11 19.02
N ILE A 37 1.90 -6.89 18.93
CA ILE A 37 3.05 -6.57 18.08
C ILE A 37 4.29 -6.57 18.98
N VAL A 38 5.29 -7.35 18.60
CA VAL A 38 6.56 -7.42 19.32
C VAL A 38 7.42 -6.23 18.88
N GLN A 39 7.81 -5.38 19.83
CA GLN A 39 8.80 -4.34 19.63
C GLN A 39 10.17 -4.80 20.13
N ILE A 40 11.16 -4.75 19.24
CA ILE A 40 12.55 -5.11 19.51
C ILE A 40 13.38 -3.83 19.49
N ASN A 41 13.92 -3.44 20.65
CA ASN A 41 14.78 -2.27 20.77
C ASN A 41 16.22 -2.66 20.42
N THR A 42 16.84 -1.96 19.47
CA THR A 42 18.23 -2.16 19.07
C THR A 42 19.01 -0.84 19.15
N PRO A 43 20.35 -0.84 19.19
CA PRO A 43 21.13 0.40 19.12
C PRO A 43 20.82 1.24 17.87
N SER A 44 20.39 0.59 16.77
CA SER A 44 19.97 1.25 15.52
C SER A 44 18.51 1.77 15.52
N GLY A 45 17.80 1.58 16.63
CA GLY A 45 16.40 1.96 16.84
C GLY A 45 15.45 0.77 17.01
N ASN A 46 14.16 1.07 16.99
CA ASN A 46 13.11 0.09 17.25
C ASN A 46 12.73 -0.67 15.98
N ARG A 47 12.47 -1.96 16.12
CA ARG A 47 11.94 -2.84 15.07
C ARG A 47 10.65 -3.49 15.55
N PHE A 48 9.74 -3.75 14.64
CA PHE A 48 8.46 -4.38 14.96
C PHE A 48 8.35 -5.76 14.29
N ALA A 49 7.63 -6.68 14.92
CA ALA A 49 7.33 -8.00 14.38
C ALA A 49 5.94 -8.49 14.83
N SER A 50 5.29 -9.28 13.97
CA SER A 50 4.06 -10.01 14.29
C SER A 50 4.21 -11.45 13.82
N LEU A 51 3.42 -12.35 14.41
CA LEU A 51 3.37 -13.76 14.03
C LEU A 51 2.12 -14.02 13.20
N TYR A 52 2.28 -14.81 12.14
CA TYR A 52 1.23 -15.11 11.18
C TYR A 52 1.07 -16.60 10.95
N GLY A 53 -0.16 -17.02 10.68
CA GLY A 53 -0.43 -18.33 10.09
C GLY A 53 0.17 -18.40 8.69
N TYR A 54 0.80 -19.54 8.38
CA TYR A 54 1.35 -19.76 7.05
C TYR A 54 0.22 -19.93 6.04
N LEU A 55 0.21 -19.12 4.98
CA LEU A 55 -0.70 -19.29 3.86
C LEU A 55 -0.09 -20.33 2.89
N PRO A 56 -0.76 -21.46 2.62
CA PRO A 56 -0.23 -22.47 1.73
C PRO A 56 -0.12 -21.93 0.30
N GLY A 57 0.93 -22.32 -0.40
CA GLY A 57 1.16 -21.92 -1.79
C GLY A 57 2.65 -21.82 -2.12
N SER A 58 2.93 -21.37 -3.33
CA SER A 58 4.30 -21.06 -3.76
C SER A 58 4.30 -19.74 -4.52
N THR A 59 5.39 -19.01 -4.39
CA THR A 59 5.61 -17.77 -5.16
C THR A 59 5.86 -18.14 -6.60
N ILE A 60 5.08 -17.57 -7.51
CA ILE A 60 5.32 -17.67 -8.96
C ILE A 60 6.48 -16.71 -9.28
N PRO A 61 7.60 -17.19 -9.87
CA PRO A 61 8.67 -16.30 -10.31
C PRO A 61 8.17 -15.36 -11.42
N TRP A 62 8.77 -14.18 -11.56
CA TRP A 62 8.33 -13.16 -12.53
C TRP A 62 8.24 -13.71 -13.97
N GLU A 63 9.23 -14.52 -14.35
CA GLU A 63 9.32 -15.16 -15.67
C GLU A 63 8.24 -16.24 -15.88
N GLY A 64 7.63 -16.72 -14.81
CA GLY A 64 6.57 -17.75 -14.82
C GLY A 64 5.15 -17.19 -14.88
N TYR A 65 4.97 -15.87 -14.95
CA TYR A 65 3.63 -15.30 -15.09
C TYR A 65 3.05 -15.57 -16.47
N THR A 66 1.82 -16.11 -16.49
CA THR A 66 1.05 -16.34 -17.71
C THR A 66 -0.15 -15.40 -17.75
N GLN A 67 -0.80 -15.30 -18.89
CA GLN A 67 -2.04 -14.53 -19.01
C GLN A 67 -3.14 -15.05 -18.07
N ASP A 68 -3.19 -16.36 -17.82
CA ASP A 68 -4.18 -16.94 -16.91
C ASP A 68 -3.88 -16.61 -15.45
N HIS A 69 -2.61 -16.54 -15.05
CA HIS A 69 -2.23 -16.02 -13.74
C HIS A 69 -2.70 -14.58 -13.54
N ILE A 70 -2.59 -13.74 -14.58
CA ILE A 70 -3.05 -12.34 -14.52
C ILE A 70 -4.58 -12.28 -14.37
N LYS A 71 -5.32 -13.11 -15.12
CA LYS A 71 -6.80 -13.19 -14.98
C LYS A 71 -7.20 -13.65 -13.58
N LEU A 72 -6.55 -14.67 -13.04
CA LEU A 72 -6.80 -15.18 -11.70
C LEU A 72 -6.48 -14.15 -10.62
N LEU A 73 -5.37 -13.41 -10.76
CA LEU A 73 -5.03 -12.30 -9.88
C LEU A 73 -6.13 -11.22 -9.91
N GLY A 74 -6.58 -10.82 -11.11
CA GLY A 74 -7.67 -9.86 -11.26
C GLY A 74 -8.96 -10.31 -10.58
N LYS A 75 -9.33 -11.60 -10.76
CA LYS A 75 -10.47 -12.20 -10.06
C LYS A 75 -10.28 -12.16 -8.54
N ALA A 76 -9.13 -12.61 -8.03
CA ALA A 76 -8.84 -12.64 -6.60
C ALA A 76 -8.91 -11.24 -5.98
N MET A 77 -8.41 -10.21 -6.68
CA MET A 77 -8.53 -8.81 -6.25
C MET A 77 -10.00 -8.33 -6.25
N SER A 78 -10.78 -8.66 -7.28
CA SER A 78 -12.21 -8.35 -7.33
C SER A 78 -12.97 -8.98 -6.16
N ASP A 79 -12.72 -10.27 -5.90
CA ASP A 79 -13.33 -10.99 -4.78
C ASP A 79 -12.91 -10.35 -3.45
N MET A 80 -11.62 -10.03 -3.27
CA MET A 80 -11.13 -9.33 -2.08
C MET A 80 -11.86 -8.01 -1.84
N HIS A 81 -12.00 -7.17 -2.87
CA HIS A 81 -12.72 -5.90 -2.77
C HIS A 81 -14.20 -6.10 -2.41
N SER A 82 -14.85 -7.12 -2.97
CA SER A 82 -16.23 -7.44 -2.61
C SER A 82 -16.37 -7.78 -1.12
N HIS A 83 -15.44 -8.55 -0.56
CA HIS A 83 -15.46 -8.87 0.88
C HIS A 83 -15.20 -7.63 1.75
N LEU A 84 -14.33 -6.72 1.30
CA LEU A 84 -13.98 -5.49 2.03
C LEU A 84 -15.07 -4.42 2.03
N GLN A 85 -16.16 -4.58 1.27
CA GLN A 85 -17.27 -3.62 1.29
C GLN A 85 -17.92 -3.49 2.66
N ASP A 86 -17.93 -4.59 3.44
CA ASP A 86 -18.48 -4.62 4.80
C ASP A 86 -17.45 -4.22 5.88
N PHE A 87 -16.22 -3.87 5.49
CA PHE A 87 -15.18 -3.54 6.46
C PHE A 87 -15.37 -2.11 6.99
N GLU A 88 -15.50 -1.97 8.32
CA GLU A 88 -15.62 -0.66 8.94
C GLU A 88 -14.32 0.15 8.80
N VAL A 89 -14.36 1.19 7.96
CA VAL A 89 -13.22 2.04 7.59
C VAL A 89 -12.69 2.88 8.77
N GLY A 90 -13.42 2.98 9.88
CA GLY A 90 -13.24 4.00 10.92
C GLY A 90 -11.84 4.13 11.55
N ALA A 91 -10.98 3.10 11.46
CA ALA A 91 -9.62 3.13 11.99
C ALA A 91 -8.51 3.19 10.93
N ILE A 92 -8.84 3.12 9.64
CA ILE A 92 -7.85 3.05 8.55
C ILE A 92 -7.76 4.40 7.84
N PRO A 93 -6.55 4.98 7.69
CA PRO A 93 -6.38 6.23 6.95
C PRO A 93 -6.86 6.06 5.51
N LEU A 94 -7.52 7.10 4.98
CA LEU A 94 -7.96 7.08 3.60
C LEU A 94 -6.74 7.07 2.68
N PHE A 95 -6.85 6.38 1.53
CA PHE A 95 -5.79 6.36 0.51
C PHE A 95 -5.30 7.78 0.15
N GLY A 96 -6.23 8.73 0.05
CA GLY A 96 -5.90 10.13 -0.22
C GLY A 96 -5.05 10.78 0.88
N ASP A 97 -5.18 10.36 2.14
CA ASP A 97 -4.38 10.88 3.26
C ASP A 97 -2.93 10.43 3.18
N GLU A 98 -2.68 9.18 2.76
CA GLU A 98 -1.32 8.67 2.63
C GLU A 98 -0.57 9.24 1.42
N PHE A 99 -1.25 9.35 0.27
CA PHE A 99 -0.60 9.74 -0.98
C PHE A 99 -0.46 11.24 -1.18
N THR A 100 -1.33 12.05 -0.57
CA THR A 100 -1.25 13.51 -0.74
C THR A 100 0.11 14.06 -0.30
N PRO A 101 0.65 13.74 0.89
CA PRO A 101 1.98 14.19 1.30
C PRO A 101 3.10 13.70 0.37
N ILE A 102 2.95 12.50 -0.22
CA ILE A 102 3.93 11.96 -1.17
C ILE A 102 3.92 12.79 -2.46
N LEU A 103 2.74 13.01 -3.05
CA LEU A 103 2.60 13.82 -4.26
C LEU A 103 3.07 15.26 -4.03
N GLU A 104 2.82 15.84 -2.86
CA GLU A 104 3.30 17.18 -2.52
C GLU A 104 4.81 17.27 -2.43
N ARG A 105 5.48 16.24 -1.86
CA ARG A 105 6.95 16.17 -1.86
C ARG A 105 7.49 16.00 -3.27
N MET A 106 6.88 15.14 -4.09
CA MET A 106 7.27 14.95 -5.49
C MET A 106 7.12 16.24 -6.28
N GLU A 107 5.98 16.92 -6.20
CA GLU A 107 5.74 18.20 -6.87
C GLU A 107 6.82 19.22 -6.48
N ARG A 108 7.10 19.35 -5.17
CA ARG A 108 8.13 20.28 -4.66
C ARG A 108 9.51 19.97 -5.24
N TYR A 109 9.92 18.70 -5.18
CA TYR A 109 11.22 18.25 -5.66
C TYR A 109 11.40 18.47 -7.17
N PHE A 110 10.41 18.08 -7.96
CA PHE A 110 10.48 18.21 -9.41
C PHE A 110 10.22 19.62 -9.93
N THR A 111 9.79 20.56 -9.08
CA THR A 111 9.71 21.99 -9.42
C THR A 111 11.09 22.67 -9.39
N LEU A 112 12.09 22.06 -8.75
CA LEU A 112 13.45 22.61 -8.69
C LEU A 112 14.11 22.62 -10.07
N LYS A 113 14.61 23.79 -10.49
CA LYS A 113 15.23 23.98 -11.81
C LYS A 113 16.40 23.02 -12.04
N ASP A 114 17.28 22.86 -11.04
CA ASP A 114 18.45 21.98 -11.16
C ASP A 114 18.06 20.51 -11.32
N VAL A 115 16.96 20.08 -10.68
CA VAL A 115 16.42 18.73 -10.83
C VAL A 115 15.86 18.55 -12.24
N GLN A 116 15.09 19.52 -12.76
CA GLN A 116 14.56 19.45 -14.12
C GLN A 116 15.67 19.42 -15.17
N MET A 117 16.70 20.26 -15.00
CA MET A 117 17.87 20.23 -15.87
C MET A 117 18.58 18.89 -15.80
N ALA A 118 18.81 18.36 -14.59
CA ALA A 118 19.44 17.05 -14.42
C ALA A 118 18.63 15.92 -15.07
N MET A 119 17.31 15.90 -14.93
CA MET A 119 16.42 14.92 -15.57
C MET A 119 16.53 14.99 -17.09
N LEU A 120 16.49 16.20 -17.66
CA LEU A 120 16.60 16.39 -19.10
C LEU A 120 17.99 15.97 -19.61
N HIS A 121 19.06 16.40 -18.96
CA HIS A 121 20.42 16.13 -19.41
C HIS A 121 20.85 14.66 -19.22
N LYS A 122 20.44 14.01 -18.13
CA LYS A 122 20.89 12.65 -17.81
C LYS A 122 19.98 11.58 -18.39
N LEU A 123 18.67 11.83 -18.42
CA LEU A 123 17.67 10.83 -18.80
C LEU A 123 16.94 11.18 -20.10
N GLY A 124 17.07 12.41 -20.60
CA GLY A 124 16.31 12.86 -21.77
C GLY A 124 14.82 13.04 -21.50
N VAL A 125 14.40 13.13 -20.23
CA VAL A 125 12.98 13.17 -19.83
C VAL A 125 12.64 14.52 -19.22
N GLN A 126 11.51 15.09 -19.64
CA GLN A 126 10.90 16.24 -18.98
C GLN A 126 9.96 15.77 -17.87
N CYS A 127 10.01 16.42 -16.70
CA CYS A 127 9.10 16.05 -15.61
C CYS A 127 7.67 16.54 -15.92
N PRO A 128 6.66 15.64 -15.89
CA PRO A 128 5.28 16.01 -16.19
C PRO A 128 4.60 16.65 -14.97
N LEU A 129 5.04 17.86 -14.58
CA LEU A 129 4.47 18.59 -13.42
C LEU A 129 2.96 18.80 -13.52
N ALA A 130 2.44 19.00 -14.74
CA ALA A 130 1.00 19.10 -14.99
C ALA A 130 0.25 17.83 -14.54
N SER A 131 0.80 16.64 -14.84
CA SER A 131 0.20 15.37 -14.44
C SER A 131 0.24 15.18 -12.92
N ILE A 132 1.35 15.54 -12.26
CA ILE A 132 1.45 15.48 -10.79
C ILE A 132 0.38 16.38 -10.15
N ARG A 133 0.22 17.61 -10.66
CA ARG A 133 -0.82 18.55 -10.19
C ARG A 133 -2.23 18.02 -10.41
N ALA A 134 -2.49 17.43 -11.58
CA ALA A 134 -3.78 16.83 -11.89
C ALA A 134 -4.10 15.67 -10.94
N MET A 135 -3.14 14.77 -10.68
CA MET A 135 -3.29 13.68 -9.72
C MET A 135 -3.55 14.20 -8.31
N ARG A 136 -2.83 15.24 -7.87
CA ARG A 136 -3.06 15.85 -6.56
C ARG A 136 -4.47 16.43 -6.44
N LYS A 137 -4.96 17.09 -7.49
CA LYS A 137 -6.34 17.58 -7.53
C LYS A 137 -7.33 16.42 -7.44
N LEU A 138 -7.13 15.36 -8.22
CA LEU A 138 -7.97 14.16 -8.18
C LEU A 138 -8.03 13.55 -6.77
N LEU A 139 -6.89 13.36 -6.10
CA LEU A 139 -6.87 12.82 -4.73
C LEU A 139 -7.67 13.69 -3.74
N LYS A 140 -7.64 15.02 -3.90
CA LYS A 140 -8.43 15.92 -3.06
C LYS A 140 -9.93 15.74 -3.30
N GLU A 141 -10.35 15.60 -4.55
CA GLU A 141 -11.76 15.37 -4.88
C GLU A 141 -12.23 13.99 -4.40
N LEU A 142 -11.39 12.96 -4.53
CA LEU A 142 -11.71 11.59 -4.09
C LEU A 142 -12.01 11.50 -2.59
N ARG A 143 -11.45 12.39 -1.76
CA ARG A 143 -11.77 12.46 -0.32
C ARG A 143 -13.25 12.76 -0.03
N ASN A 144 -13.94 13.40 -0.97
CA ASN A 144 -15.33 13.80 -0.80
C ASN A 144 -16.32 12.79 -1.41
N VAL A 145 -15.81 11.75 -2.07
CA VAL A 145 -16.65 10.69 -2.64
C VAL A 145 -17.25 9.88 -1.49
N LYS A 146 -18.56 9.62 -1.56
CA LYS A 146 -19.25 8.72 -0.62
C LYS A 146 -18.83 7.28 -0.90
N ASP A 147 -18.91 6.42 0.13
CA ASP A 147 -18.69 4.98 -0.01
C ASP A 147 -17.27 4.59 -0.46
N GLN A 148 -16.26 5.25 0.13
CA GLN A 148 -14.86 4.90 -0.12
C GLN A 148 -14.54 3.50 0.41
N GLN A 149 -13.86 2.71 -0.40
CA GLN A 149 -13.40 1.38 -0.02
C GLN A 149 -11.97 1.42 0.53
N VAL A 150 -11.69 0.55 1.50
CA VAL A 150 -10.32 0.33 1.97
C VAL A 150 -9.52 -0.30 0.83
N LEU A 151 -8.43 0.37 0.46
CA LEU A 151 -7.48 -0.14 -0.51
C LEU A 151 -6.40 -0.92 0.25
N HIS A 152 -6.44 -2.25 0.17
CA HIS A 152 -5.33 -3.07 0.66
C HIS A 152 -4.16 -3.00 -0.34
N MET A 153 -3.24 -2.08 -0.11
CA MET A 153 -2.05 -1.93 -0.95
C MET A 153 -0.90 -2.82 -0.50
N ASP A 154 -1.09 -4.13 -0.57
CA ASP A 154 0.03 -5.07 -0.56
C ASP A 154 0.22 -5.61 -1.99
N PHE A 155 0.45 -4.69 -2.93
CA PHE A 155 1.09 -5.07 -4.20
C PHE A 155 2.52 -5.42 -3.83
N VAL A 156 2.78 -6.73 -3.73
CA VAL A 156 4.06 -7.40 -3.54
C VAL A 156 5.23 -6.49 -3.86
N ARG A 157 5.79 -5.84 -2.83
CA ARG A 157 7.15 -5.28 -2.89
C ARG A 157 8.10 -6.39 -2.47
N GLY A 158 8.29 -7.35 -3.38
CA GLY A 158 9.45 -8.24 -3.42
C GLY A 158 10.61 -7.50 -4.05
#